data_AF-A0A511DWN5-F1
#
_entry.id   AF-A0A511DWN5-F1
#
_cell.length_a   1.000
_cell.length_b   1.000
_cell.length_c   1.000
_cell.angle_alpha   90.00
_cell.angle_beta   90.00
_cell.angle_gamma   90.00
#
_symmetry.space_group_name_H-M   'P 1'
#
loop_
_entity.id
_entity.type
_entity.pdbx_description
1 polymer ?
#
loop_
_entity_poly.entity_id
_entity_poly.type
_entity_poly.pdbx_seq_one_letter_code
_entity_poly.pdbx_strand_id
1 'polypeptide(L)'
;MKKFGVVLSVLAAFTFAVAGCSSKSASDNNKPKVSSKEQNKISEYEGIIKSARTLNESGNYKASNKTLNSIRIADLSKSGFGSLKTEYFQLQKSNDAFLLKKAKKQNQTANTNSNGGTTDLSTNDSFSSYSKFTGDYQFYNYDPDRLQSDLIIDSDGTVDQENTDGTSLHGVATISADSQSGILSYDVTTGTNKTKNINANVKIDVTWSNGQVETYYGYTSYDGNSVLTDGKTYHGDLVNEVWVKY
;
A
#
# COMPACT_ATOMS: atom_id res chain seq x y z
N MET A 1 7.39 9.39 -50.07
CA MET A 1 8.46 8.36 -49.91
C MET A 1 8.98 8.42 -48.48
N LYS A 2 9.17 7.23 -47.89
CA LYS A 2 9.23 6.92 -46.45
C LYS A 2 10.35 7.67 -45.69
N LYS A 3 10.01 8.26 -44.54
CA LYS A 3 11.00 8.64 -43.50
C LYS A 3 10.97 7.56 -42.42
N PHE A 4 12.08 6.84 -42.30
CA PHE A 4 12.28 5.81 -41.28
C PHE A 4 12.34 6.47 -39.89
N GLY A 5 11.41 6.10 -39.02
CA GLY A 5 11.47 6.43 -37.60
C GLY A 5 12.45 5.51 -36.90
N VAL A 6 13.53 6.07 -36.38
CA VAL A 6 14.48 5.38 -35.51
C VAL A 6 13.79 5.12 -34.17
N VAL A 7 13.50 3.86 -33.88
CA VAL A 7 13.06 3.39 -32.56
C VAL A 7 14.31 3.31 -31.69
N LEU A 8 14.45 4.24 -30.74
CA LEU A 8 15.52 4.24 -29.76
C LEU A 8 15.12 3.32 -28.60
N SER A 9 15.55 2.07 -28.65
CA SER A 9 15.40 1.07 -27.59
C SER A 9 16.33 1.43 -26.43
N VAL A 10 15.80 2.03 -25.36
CA VAL A 10 16.56 2.19 -24.11
C VAL A 10 16.49 0.86 -23.35
N LEU A 11 17.45 -0.01 -23.61
CA LEU A 11 17.69 -1.24 -22.85
C LEU A 11 18.53 -0.87 -21.63
N ALA A 12 17.90 -0.68 -20.47
CA ALA A 12 18.62 -0.54 -19.21
C ALA A 12 18.98 -1.95 -18.72
N ALA A 13 20.12 -2.46 -19.17
CA ALA A 13 20.70 -3.69 -18.65
C ALA A 13 21.33 -3.40 -17.28
N PHE A 14 20.65 -3.80 -16.21
CA PHE A 14 21.27 -3.90 -14.89
C PHE A 14 21.96 -5.25 -14.79
N THR A 15 23.27 -5.26 -15.02
CA THR A 15 24.14 -6.38 -14.67
C THR A 15 24.60 -6.21 -13.23
N PHE A 16 24.30 -7.18 -12.37
CA PHE A 16 25.04 -7.36 -11.13
C PHE A 16 25.44 -8.81 -10.97
N ALA A 17 26.70 -8.96 -10.57
CA ALA A 17 27.48 -10.17 -10.55
C ALA A 17 26.92 -11.23 -9.59
N VAL A 18 26.84 -12.46 -10.07
CA VAL A 18 26.82 -13.66 -9.22
C VAL A 18 28.21 -13.84 -8.63
N ALA A 19 28.41 -13.43 -7.38
CA ALA A 19 29.58 -13.82 -6.61
C ALA A 19 29.37 -15.26 -6.10
N GLY A 20 30.20 -16.16 -6.63
CA GLY A 20 30.20 -17.59 -6.32
C GLY A 20 30.63 -17.91 -4.89
N CYS A 21 30.12 -19.04 -4.39
CA CYS A 21 30.48 -19.65 -3.11
C CYS A 21 31.98 -19.96 -3.00
N SER A 22 32.58 -19.66 -1.85
CA SER A 22 33.57 -20.55 -1.21
C SER A 22 33.65 -20.26 0.29
N SER A 23 33.91 -21.32 1.05
CA SER A 23 33.51 -21.56 2.43
C SER A 23 34.54 -21.14 3.49
N LYS A 24 34.05 -20.70 4.66
CA LYS A 24 34.68 -21.03 5.95
C LYS A 24 33.68 -20.90 7.10
N SER A 25 33.42 -22.03 7.74
CA SER A 25 32.58 -22.17 8.92
C SER A 25 33.12 -21.33 10.08
N ALA A 26 32.30 -20.40 10.57
CA ALA A 26 32.37 -19.89 11.93
C ALA A 26 30.97 -20.08 12.53
N SER A 27 30.89 -20.98 13.51
CA SER A 27 29.67 -21.33 14.22
C SER A 27 29.32 -20.22 15.21
N ASP A 28 28.61 -19.20 14.75
CA ASP A 28 27.92 -18.25 15.63
C ASP A 28 26.48 -18.73 15.88
N ASN A 29 26.28 -19.38 17.02
CA ASN A 29 25.00 -19.92 17.50
C ASN A 29 24.03 -18.84 18.02
N ASN A 30 24.01 -17.65 17.42
CA ASN A 30 23.13 -16.57 17.85
C ASN A 30 22.41 -15.85 16.71
N LYS A 31 22.10 -16.58 15.62
CA LYS A 31 21.04 -16.14 14.69
C LYS A 31 19.70 -16.73 15.14
N PRO A 32 18.62 -15.92 15.17
CA PRO A 32 17.30 -16.43 15.50
C PRO A 32 16.99 -17.61 14.58
N LYS A 33 16.76 -18.78 15.19
CA LYS A 33 16.49 -20.01 14.47
C LYS A 33 15.07 -19.94 13.92
N VAL A 34 14.97 -19.55 12.65
CA VAL A 34 13.70 -19.57 11.89
C VAL A 34 13.15 -21.00 11.94
N SER A 35 11.89 -21.14 12.31
CA SER A 35 11.26 -22.46 12.37
C SER A 35 11.14 -23.08 10.98
N SER A 36 11.09 -24.40 10.88
CA SER A 36 10.91 -25.10 9.59
C SER A 36 9.63 -24.66 8.86
N LYS A 37 8.58 -24.29 9.60
CA LYS A 37 7.33 -23.75 9.05
C LYS A 37 7.51 -22.36 8.43
N GLU A 38 8.26 -21.48 9.09
CA GLU A 38 8.60 -20.16 8.54
C GLU A 38 9.54 -20.28 7.35
N GLN A 39 10.46 -21.25 7.38
CA GLN A 39 11.38 -21.52 6.28
C GLN A 39 10.66 -21.97 5.00
N ASN A 40 9.62 -22.81 5.14
CA ASN A 40 8.76 -23.18 4.01
C ASN A 40 8.00 -21.97 3.44
N LYS A 41 7.48 -21.08 4.31
CA LYS A 41 6.82 -19.84 3.88
C LYS A 41 7.77 -18.87 3.17
N ILE A 42 9.00 -18.75 3.65
CA ILE A 42 10.05 -17.95 2.99
C ILE A 42 10.24 -18.45 1.56
N SER A 43 10.42 -19.76 1.36
CA SER A 43 10.60 -20.33 0.02
C SER A 43 9.36 -20.18 -0.88
N GLU A 44 8.16 -20.28 -0.32
CA GLU A 44 6.91 -20.01 -1.05
C GLU A 44 6.89 -18.55 -1.55
N TYR A 45 7.19 -17.60 -0.66
CA TYR A 45 7.19 -16.17 -0.98
C TYR A 45 8.31 -15.79 -1.94
N GLU A 46 9.48 -16.43 -1.85
CA GLU A 46 10.54 -16.32 -2.87
C GLU A 46 10.03 -16.71 -4.26
N GLY A 47 9.27 -17.81 -4.34
CA GLY A 47 8.65 -18.27 -5.59
C GLY A 47 7.64 -17.25 -6.15
N ILE A 48 6.83 -16.65 -5.28
CA ILE A 48 5.87 -15.60 -5.65
C ILE A 48 6.60 -14.34 -6.13
N ILE A 49 7.60 -13.84 -5.39
CA ILE A 49 8.39 -12.66 -5.77
C ILE A 49 9.08 -12.88 -7.10
N LYS A 50 9.65 -14.07 -7.34
CA LYS A 50 10.28 -14.42 -8.61
C LYS A 50 9.28 -14.39 -9.77
N SER A 51 8.10 -14.97 -9.57
CA SER A 51 7.04 -14.99 -10.59
C SER A 51 6.54 -13.57 -10.90
N ALA A 52 6.31 -12.77 -9.86
CA ALA A 52 5.97 -11.37 -10.01
C ALA A 52 7.07 -10.59 -10.75
N ARG A 53 8.35 -10.89 -10.48
CA ARG A 53 9.48 -10.22 -11.14
C ARG A 53 9.49 -10.51 -12.64
N THR A 54 9.31 -11.76 -13.04
CA THR A 54 9.18 -12.14 -14.45
C THR A 54 8.01 -11.40 -15.12
N LEU A 55 6.88 -11.23 -14.43
CA LEU A 55 5.74 -10.47 -14.95
C LEU A 55 6.04 -8.96 -15.08
N ASN A 56 6.74 -8.36 -14.11
CA ASN A 56 7.20 -6.97 -14.17
C ASN A 56 8.15 -6.76 -15.36
N GLU A 57 9.17 -7.61 -15.50
CA GLU A 57 10.15 -7.58 -16.59
C GLU A 57 9.49 -7.75 -17.96
N SER A 58 8.40 -8.52 -18.02
CA SER A 58 7.59 -8.71 -19.24
C SER A 58 6.59 -7.58 -19.51
N GLY A 59 6.55 -6.54 -18.67
CA GLY A 59 5.62 -5.41 -18.80
C GLY A 59 4.19 -5.70 -18.34
N ASN A 60 3.94 -6.86 -17.74
CA ASN A 60 2.65 -7.31 -17.22
C ASN A 60 2.43 -6.82 -15.77
N TYR A 61 2.58 -5.52 -15.53
CA TYR A 61 2.62 -4.92 -14.19
C TYR A 61 1.37 -5.21 -13.35
N LYS A 62 0.16 -5.26 -13.95
CA LYS A 62 -1.07 -5.64 -13.23
C LYS A 62 -1.04 -7.09 -12.75
N ALA A 63 -0.55 -8.01 -13.58
CA ALA A 63 -0.43 -9.41 -13.21
C ALA A 63 0.71 -9.61 -12.19
N SER A 64 1.78 -8.82 -12.30
CA SER A 64 2.86 -8.78 -11.31
C SER A 64 2.35 -8.35 -9.93
N ASN A 65 1.59 -7.25 -9.83
CA ASN A 65 0.94 -6.84 -8.57
C ASN A 65 -0.01 -7.92 -8.04
N LYS A 66 -0.89 -8.48 -8.89
CA LYS A 66 -1.78 -9.58 -8.46
C LYS A 66 -1.00 -10.78 -7.90
N THR A 67 0.16 -11.08 -8.45
CA THR A 67 1.03 -12.16 -7.97
C THR A 67 1.64 -11.79 -6.62
N LEU A 68 2.18 -10.57 -6.48
CA LEU A 68 2.68 -10.06 -5.20
C LEU A 68 1.61 -10.12 -4.10
N ASN A 69 0.37 -9.78 -4.40
CA ASN A 69 -0.75 -9.79 -3.45
C ASN A 69 -1.08 -11.18 -2.88
N SER A 70 -0.48 -12.26 -3.38
CA SER A 70 -0.58 -13.59 -2.76
C SER A 70 0.30 -13.73 -1.52
N ILE A 71 1.22 -12.79 -1.27
CA ILE A 71 2.05 -12.71 -0.07
C ILE A 71 1.30 -11.92 1.00
N ARG A 72 1.23 -12.47 2.21
CA ARG A 72 0.68 -11.75 3.36
C ARG A 72 1.74 -10.79 3.92
N ILE A 73 1.49 -9.49 3.87
CA ILE A 73 2.45 -8.46 4.33
C ILE A 73 2.77 -8.60 5.83
N ALA A 74 1.80 -8.96 6.67
CA ALA A 74 2.04 -9.25 8.08
C ALA A 74 3.09 -10.37 8.31
N ASP A 75 3.23 -11.32 7.38
CA ASP A 75 4.29 -12.33 7.45
C ASP A 75 5.66 -11.72 7.08
N LEU A 76 5.72 -10.71 6.20
CA LEU A 76 6.96 -10.03 5.80
C LEU A 76 7.59 -9.20 6.92
N SER A 77 6.80 -8.76 7.89
CA SER A 77 7.29 -8.06 9.08
C SER A 77 7.87 -8.99 10.16
N LYS A 78 7.84 -10.32 9.95
CA LYS A 78 8.42 -11.30 10.87
C LYS A 78 9.93 -11.43 10.70
N SER A 79 10.60 -11.86 11.76
CA SER A 79 12.04 -12.13 11.73
C SER A 79 12.38 -13.16 10.65
N GLY A 80 13.41 -12.87 9.85
CA GLY A 80 13.84 -13.73 8.73
C GLY A 80 13.24 -13.38 7.36
N PHE A 81 12.21 -12.54 7.28
CA PHE A 81 11.57 -12.15 6.01
C PHE A 81 12.09 -10.82 5.43
N GLY A 82 13.09 -10.19 6.03
CA GLY A 82 13.53 -8.83 5.67
C GLY A 82 13.99 -8.65 4.22
N SER A 83 14.64 -9.66 3.62
CA SER A 83 15.01 -9.63 2.20
C SER A 83 13.77 -9.68 1.31
N LEU A 84 12.81 -10.55 1.63
CA LEU A 84 11.54 -10.65 0.91
C LEU A 84 10.71 -9.38 1.03
N LYS A 85 10.65 -8.78 2.22
CA LYS A 85 10.02 -7.48 2.46
C LYS A 85 10.62 -6.43 1.52
N THR A 86 11.95 -6.37 1.46
CA THR A 86 12.68 -5.42 0.61
C THR A 86 12.38 -5.63 -0.88
N GLU A 87 12.46 -6.88 -1.36
CA GLU A 87 12.22 -7.20 -2.77
C GLU A 87 10.76 -7.01 -3.18
N TYR A 88 9.82 -7.34 -2.30
CA TYR A 88 8.39 -7.11 -2.46
C TYR A 88 8.12 -5.63 -2.75
N PHE A 89 8.56 -4.73 -1.84
CA PHE A 89 8.30 -3.29 -1.98
C PHE A 89 9.05 -2.67 -3.15
N GLN A 90 10.26 -3.14 -3.48
CA GLN A 90 10.97 -2.67 -4.68
C GLN A 90 10.22 -3.03 -5.97
N LEU A 91 9.74 -4.27 -6.08
CA LEU A 91 9.06 -4.72 -7.27
C LEU A 91 7.69 -4.06 -7.43
N GLN A 92 6.98 -3.87 -6.33
CA GLN A 92 5.74 -3.12 -6.26
C GLN A 92 5.94 -1.66 -6.70
N LYS A 93 6.94 -0.96 -6.14
CA LYS A 93 7.30 0.40 -6.55
C LYS A 93 7.59 0.50 -8.06
N SER A 94 8.27 -0.51 -8.61
CA SER A 94 8.50 -0.63 -10.06
C SER A 94 7.19 -0.75 -10.83
N ASN A 95 6.33 -1.72 -10.48
CA ASN A 95 5.03 -1.93 -11.12
C ASN A 95 4.17 -0.66 -11.15
N ASP A 96 4.07 0.01 -10.00
CA ASP A 96 3.20 1.17 -9.82
C ASP A 96 3.70 2.38 -10.64
N ALA A 97 5.01 2.60 -10.70
CA ALA A 97 5.60 3.65 -11.54
C ALA A 97 5.24 3.46 -13.03
N PHE A 98 5.24 2.23 -13.53
CA PHE A 98 4.89 1.94 -14.93
C PHE A 98 3.39 2.02 -15.20
N LEU A 99 2.56 1.54 -14.27
CA LEU A 99 1.10 1.68 -14.36
C LEU A 99 0.70 3.15 -14.36
N LEU A 100 1.34 3.98 -13.53
CA LEU A 100 1.14 5.42 -13.49
C LEU A 100 1.55 6.09 -14.81
N LYS A 101 2.69 5.72 -15.39
CA LYS A 101 3.13 6.24 -16.70
C LYS A 101 2.14 5.86 -17.82
N LYS A 102 1.55 4.66 -17.75
CA LYS A 102 0.54 4.20 -18.71
C LYS A 102 -0.78 4.97 -18.55
N ALA A 103 -1.24 5.18 -17.32
CA ALA A 103 -2.44 5.98 -17.02
C ALA A 103 -2.27 7.44 -17.43
N LYS A 104 -1.11 8.06 -17.15
CA LYS A 104 -0.79 9.43 -17.59
C LYS A 104 -0.73 9.57 -19.11
N LYS A 105 -0.26 8.55 -19.84
CA LYS A 105 -0.30 8.53 -21.32
C LYS A 105 -1.70 8.38 -21.89
N GLN A 106 -2.60 7.66 -21.20
CA GLN A 106 -4.01 7.58 -21.59
C GLN A 106 -4.79 8.87 -21.25
N ASN A 107 -4.36 9.61 -20.22
CA ASN A 107 -4.98 10.86 -19.77
C ASN A 107 -4.24 12.14 -20.23
N GLN A 108 -3.40 12.10 -21.27
CA GLN A 108 -2.81 13.30 -21.88
C GLN A 108 -3.83 14.09 -22.72
N THR A 109 -4.90 14.53 -22.06
CA THR A 109 -5.71 15.71 -22.38
C THR A 109 -6.05 16.43 -21.07
N ALA A 110 -5.06 16.71 -20.22
CA ALA A 110 -5.12 17.81 -19.25
C ALA A 110 -3.74 18.10 -18.68
N ASN A 111 -3.35 19.37 -18.70
CA ASN A 111 -2.16 19.93 -18.09
C ASN A 111 -1.97 19.49 -16.63
N THR A 112 -0.74 19.13 -16.24
CA THR A 112 0.05 19.90 -15.26
C THR A 112 1.42 19.28 -15.03
N ASN A 113 2.40 20.16 -14.84
CA ASN A 113 3.76 19.86 -14.42
C ASN A 113 3.77 18.95 -13.18
N SER A 114 4.51 17.85 -13.25
CA SER A 114 5.03 17.18 -12.06
C SER A 114 6.43 16.69 -12.37
N ASN A 115 7.40 17.36 -11.77
CA ASN A 115 8.78 16.92 -11.69
C ASN A 115 8.83 15.44 -11.29
N GLY A 116 9.71 14.68 -11.93
CA GLY A 116 9.96 13.26 -11.66
C GLY A 116 10.67 13.04 -10.32
N GLY A 117 10.05 13.44 -9.22
CA GLY A 117 10.44 13.02 -7.87
C GLY A 117 9.97 11.58 -7.65
N THR A 118 10.89 10.71 -7.26
CA THR A 118 10.53 9.39 -6.73
C THR A 118 9.75 9.60 -5.43
N THR A 119 8.50 9.13 -5.37
CA THR A 119 7.74 9.10 -4.11
C THR A 119 8.53 8.30 -3.07
N ASP A 120 8.79 8.93 -1.92
CA ASP A 120 9.40 8.27 -0.77
C ASP A 120 8.32 7.45 -0.07
N LEU A 121 8.57 6.16 0.10
CA LEU A 121 7.66 5.18 0.72
C LEU A 121 8.42 4.46 1.84
N SER A 122 9.19 5.21 2.62
CA SER A 122 9.93 4.68 3.76
C SER A 122 9.00 4.44 4.95
N THR A 123 9.11 3.26 5.55
CA THR A 123 8.44 2.95 6.82
C THR A 123 8.83 3.95 7.91
N ASN A 124 7.95 4.18 8.87
CA ASN A 124 8.17 5.11 9.97
C ASN A 124 7.58 4.57 11.28
N ASP A 125 7.86 5.24 12.40
CA ASP A 125 7.42 4.86 13.74
C ASP A 125 6.33 5.80 14.30
N SER A 126 5.69 6.61 13.44
CA SER A 126 4.71 7.61 13.89
C SER A 126 3.51 6.99 14.61
N PHE A 127 3.15 5.74 14.30
CA PHE A 127 2.06 5.01 14.94
C PHE A 127 2.40 4.41 16.31
N SER A 128 3.65 4.51 16.77
CA SER A 128 4.08 3.95 18.06
C SER A 128 3.23 4.40 19.26
N SER A 129 2.76 5.65 19.25
CA SER A 129 1.88 6.22 20.28
C SER A 129 0.39 6.20 19.91
N TYR A 130 0.04 5.64 18.74
CA TYR A 130 -1.30 5.66 18.16
C TYR A 130 -1.73 4.27 17.67
N SER A 131 -1.30 3.22 18.37
CA SER A 131 -1.57 1.82 17.99
C SER A 131 -3.04 1.50 17.78
N LYS A 132 -3.96 2.23 18.43
CA LYS A 132 -5.41 2.10 18.22
C LYS A 132 -5.85 2.40 16.78
N PHE A 133 -5.07 3.16 16.01
CA PHE A 133 -5.37 3.51 14.62
C PHE A 133 -4.64 2.62 13.60
N THR A 134 -4.00 1.54 14.07
CA THR A 134 -3.44 0.49 13.21
C THR A 134 -4.39 -0.71 13.17
N GLY A 135 -4.29 -1.52 12.12
CA GLY A 135 -5.09 -2.73 11.93
C GLY A 135 -5.84 -2.75 10.60
N ASP A 136 -6.73 -3.74 10.51
CA ASP A 136 -7.54 -4.00 9.33
C ASP A 136 -8.85 -3.21 9.44
N TYR A 137 -9.18 -2.48 8.40
CA TYR A 137 -10.42 -1.73 8.28
C TYR A 137 -11.22 -2.17 7.06
N GLN A 138 -12.54 -2.08 7.16
CA GLN A 138 -13.47 -2.26 6.04
C GLN A 138 -14.12 -0.92 5.70
N PHE A 139 -14.32 -0.65 4.41
CA PHE A 139 -15.07 0.53 3.99
C PHE A 139 -16.56 0.39 4.35
N TYR A 140 -17.07 1.38 5.08
CA TYR A 140 -18.47 1.43 5.47
C TYR A 140 -19.34 1.85 4.28
N ASN A 141 -20.55 1.28 4.24
CA ASN A 141 -21.54 1.50 3.17
C ASN A 141 -20.99 1.18 1.78
N TYR A 142 -20.66 -0.11 1.58
CA TYR A 142 -20.23 -0.67 0.32
C TYR A 142 -21.14 -0.22 -0.84
N ASP A 143 -20.55 0.47 -1.80
CA ASP A 143 -21.16 0.87 -3.06
C ASP A 143 -20.53 0.01 -4.16
N PRO A 144 -21.29 -0.76 -4.96
CA PRO A 144 -20.74 -1.59 -6.03
C PRO A 144 -19.99 -0.80 -7.12
N ASP A 145 -20.21 0.52 -7.23
CA ASP A 145 -19.44 1.40 -8.12
C ASP A 145 -18.10 1.83 -7.49
N ARG A 146 -17.85 1.52 -6.22
CA ARG A 146 -16.59 1.80 -5.53
C ARG A 146 -15.63 0.62 -5.61
N LEU A 147 -14.39 0.95 -5.96
CA LEU A 147 -13.32 -0.03 -6.02
C LEU A 147 -12.82 -0.41 -4.63
N GLN A 148 -12.82 0.51 -3.65
CA GLN A 148 -12.27 0.28 -2.31
C GLN A 148 -13.07 -0.77 -1.51
N SER A 149 -12.40 -1.79 -0.96
CA SER A 149 -13.02 -2.78 -0.07
C SER A 149 -12.46 -2.73 1.35
N ASP A 150 -11.14 -2.77 1.48
CA ASP A 150 -10.45 -2.85 2.77
C ASP A 150 -9.26 -1.89 2.80
N LEU A 151 -8.90 -1.44 4.00
CA LEU A 151 -7.72 -0.62 4.26
C LEU A 151 -6.97 -1.23 5.44
N ILE A 152 -5.70 -1.53 5.27
CA ILE A 152 -4.83 -2.09 6.31
C ILE A 152 -3.77 -1.04 6.61
N ILE A 153 -3.58 -0.72 7.88
CA ILE A 153 -2.53 0.20 8.35
C ILE A 153 -1.67 -0.53 9.37
N ASP A 154 -0.43 -0.82 9.00
CA ASP A 154 0.54 -1.48 9.88
C ASP A 154 1.20 -0.48 10.85
N SER A 155 1.74 -1.02 11.94
CA SER A 155 2.43 -0.22 12.97
C SER A 155 3.69 0.52 12.48
N ASP A 156 4.26 0.10 11.35
CA ASP A 156 5.40 0.76 10.70
C ASP A 156 4.97 1.81 9.65
N GLY A 157 3.68 2.14 9.65
CA GLY A 157 3.08 3.11 8.73
C GLY A 157 2.82 2.57 7.34
N THR A 158 3.10 1.31 7.04
CA THR A 158 2.71 0.73 5.74
C THR A 158 1.18 0.71 5.61
N VAL A 159 0.68 1.04 4.42
CA VAL A 159 -0.76 1.03 4.11
C VAL A 159 -1.03 0.18 2.88
N ASP A 160 -2.02 -0.70 2.98
CA ASP A 160 -2.56 -1.46 1.86
C ASP A 160 -4.05 -1.18 1.72
N GLN A 161 -4.51 -0.92 0.52
CA GLN A 161 -5.91 -0.85 0.18
C GLN A 161 -6.22 -1.98 -0.79
N GLU A 162 -7.18 -2.83 -0.43
CA GLU A 162 -7.71 -3.84 -1.33
C GLU A 162 -8.90 -3.27 -2.10
N ASN A 163 -9.03 -3.71 -3.35
CA ASN A 163 -10.15 -3.32 -4.20
C ASN A 163 -11.00 -4.53 -4.62
N THR A 164 -12.27 -4.26 -4.87
CA THR A 164 -13.30 -5.23 -5.29
C THR A 164 -13.01 -5.89 -6.63
N ASP A 165 -12.23 -5.25 -7.49
CA ASP A 165 -11.78 -5.78 -8.79
C ASP A 165 -10.51 -6.66 -8.68
N GLY A 166 -10.03 -6.89 -7.45
CA GLY A 166 -8.82 -7.65 -7.15
C GLY A 166 -7.51 -6.89 -7.38
N THR A 167 -7.58 -5.58 -7.63
CA THR A 167 -6.42 -4.69 -7.58
C THR A 167 -6.17 -4.19 -6.16
N SER A 168 -5.05 -3.52 -5.94
CA SER A 168 -4.71 -2.92 -4.66
C SER A 168 -3.94 -1.62 -4.86
N LEU A 169 -4.03 -0.73 -3.89
CA LEU A 169 -3.16 0.43 -3.74
C LEU A 169 -2.31 0.26 -2.48
N HIS A 170 -1.12 0.81 -2.51
CA HIS A 170 -0.18 0.67 -1.42
C HIS A 170 0.46 2.02 -1.15
N GLY A 171 0.78 2.28 0.11
CA GLY A 171 1.29 3.58 0.53
C GLY A 171 2.01 3.50 1.86
N VAL A 172 2.42 4.67 2.32
CA VAL A 172 2.89 4.86 3.68
C VAL A 172 2.11 5.99 4.31
N ALA A 173 1.61 5.76 5.51
CA ALA A 173 0.95 6.72 6.36
C ALA A 173 1.92 7.32 7.38
N THR A 174 1.67 8.59 7.69
CA THR A 174 2.13 9.21 8.94
C THR A 174 0.92 9.67 9.74
N ILE A 175 0.99 9.52 11.06
CA ILE A 175 -0.08 9.93 11.97
C ILE A 175 0.39 11.04 12.89
N SER A 176 -0.51 11.98 13.19
CA SER A 176 -0.29 13.07 14.14
C SER A 176 -1.57 13.37 14.91
N ALA A 177 -1.43 13.95 16.10
CA ALA A 177 -2.57 14.48 16.85
C ALA A 177 -3.24 15.59 16.05
N ASP A 178 -4.56 15.60 16.04
CA ASP A 178 -5.37 16.61 15.39
C ASP A 178 -6.59 16.93 16.27
N SER A 179 -7.14 18.12 16.12
CA SER A 179 -8.36 18.57 16.80
C SER A 179 -9.34 19.25 15.85
N GLN A 180 -9.23 19.00 14.55
CA GLN A 180 -10.08 19.58 13.54
C GLN A 180 -11.53 19.17 13.77
N SER A 181 -12.39 20.18 13.90
CA SER A 181 -13.84 20.03 14.03
C SER A 181 -14.53 20.12 12.68
N GLY A 182 -15.74 19.56 12.58
CA GLY A 182 -16.55 19.69 11.37
C GLY A 182 -16.18 18.69 10.28
N ILE A 183 -15.48 17.62 10.64
CA ILE A 183 -15.19 16.52 9.72
C ILE A 183 -16.45 15.68 9.54
N LEU A 184 -16.81 15.39 8.30
CA LEU A 184 -18.00 14.61 7.98
C LEU A 184 -17.74 13.11 8.22
N SER A 185 -18.70 12.44 8.86
CA SER A 185 -18.63 11.03 9.25
C SER A 185 -20.04 10.43 9.28
N TYR A 186 -20.20 9.11 9.17
CA TYR A 186 -21.52 8.49 9.27
C TYR A 186 -22.07 8.50 10.70
N ASP A 187 -23.37 8.79 10.81
CA ASP A 187 -24.13 8.63 12.04
C ASP A 187 -24.78 7.24 12.12
N VAL A 188 -23.95 6.26 12.44
CA VAL A 188 -24.39 4.86 12.54
C VAL A 188 -25.21 4.57 13.81
N THR A 189 -25.43 5.54 14.70
CA THR A 189 -26.19 5.35 15.96
C THR A 189 -27.68 5.07 15.70
N THR A 190 -28.17 5.49 14.55
CA THR A 190 -29.59 5.41 14.17
C THR A 190 -29.87 4.34 13.10
N GLY A 191 -28.85 3.61 12.64
CA GLY A 191 -28.98 2.66 11.53
C GLY A 191 -29.31 3.30 10.18
N THR A 192 -29.06 4.61 10.04
CA THR A 192 -29.26 5.36 8.79
C THR A 192 -27.92 5.76 8.18
N ASN A 193 -27.88 5.99 6.86
CA ASN A 193 -26.70 6.52 6.16
C ASN A 193 -26.58 8.05 6.28
N LYS A 194 -27.16 8.65 7.33
CA LYS A 194 -27.01 10.09 7.60
C LYS A 194 -25.57 10.36 8.01
N THR A 195 -25.08 11.55 7.68
CA THR A 195 -23.79 12.03 8.16
C THR A 195 -23.93 13.03 9.30
N LYS A 196 -22.87 13.14 10.08
CA LYS A 196 -22.70 14.06 11.20
C LYS A 196 -21.32 14.67 11.15
N ASN A 197 -21.14 15.73 11.92
CA ASN A 197 -19.83 16.32 12.15
C ASN A 197 -19.18 15.72 13.39
N ILE A 198 -17.90 15.35 13.26
CA ILE A 198 -17.06 14.89 14.35
C ILE A 198 -15.89 15.85 14.59
N ASN A 199 -15.26 15.70 15.75
CA ASN A 199 -13.96 16.27 16.05
C ASN A 199 -12.93 15.17 15.90
N ALA A 200 -11.94 15.36 15.03
CA ALA A 200 -10.84 14.43 14.86
C ALA A 200 -10.00 14.35 16.15
N ASN A 201 -9.45 13.18 16.44
CA ASN A 201 -8.41 12.99 17.45
C ASN A 201 -7.02 12.92 16.81
N VAL A 202 -6.98 12.45 15.56
CA VAL A 202 -5.75 12.30 14.78
C VAL A 202 -6.00 12.62 13.33
N LYS A 203 -4.92 12.93 12.62
CA LYS A 203 -4.86 13.01 11.17
C LYS A 203 -3.81 12.04 10.67
N ILE A 204 -4.18 11.28 9.65
CA ILE A 204 -3.36 10.27 8.99
C ILE A 204 -3.19 10.72 7.53
N ASP A 205 -1.97 11.05 7.14
CA ASP A 205 -1.64 11.40 5.76
C ASP A 205 -1.01 10.17 5.09
N VAL A 206 -1.76 9.53 4.19
CA VAL A 206 -1.32 8.38 3.38
C VAL A 206 -0.72 8.90 2.08
N THR A 207 0.55 8.61 1.87
CA THR A 207 1.22 8.80 0.58
C THR A 207 1.17 7.49 -0.19
N TRP A 208 0.33 7.46 -1.22
CA TRP A 208 0.18 6.32 -2.11
C TRP A 208 1.37 6.17 -3.05
N SER A 209 1.62 4.95 -3.53
CA SER A 209 2.72 4.63 -4.44
C SER A 209 2.65 5.37 -5.78
N ASN A 210 1.44 5.78 -6.17
CA ASN A 210 1.19 6.63 -7.33
C ASN A 210 1.52 8.13 -7.10
N GLY A 211 1.98 8.49 -5.90
CA GLY A 211 2.33 9.84 -5.47
C GLY A 211 1.14 10.71 -5.05
N GLN A 212 -0.09 10.18 -5.03
CA GLN A 212 -1.22 10.86 -4.44
C GLN A 212 -1.11 10.84 -2.92
N VAL A 213 -1.58 11.92 -2.30
CA VAL A 213 -1.72 11.99 -0.85
C VAL A 213 -3.20 12.02 -0.51
N GLU A 214 -3.58 11.18 0.44
CA GLU A 214 -4.93 11.10 0.97
C GLU A 214 -4.89 11.25 2.47
N THR A 215 -5.78 12.10 3.00
CA THR A 215 -5.86 12.40 4.42
C THR A 215 -7.09 11.72 5.00
N TYR A 216 -6.89 10.94 6.06
CA TYR A 216 -7.94 10.39 6.89
C TYR A 216 -7.91 11.04 8.28
N TYR A 217 -9.08 11.40 8.78
CA TYR A 217 -9.28 11.89 10.13
C TYR A 217 -9.80 10.76 11.01
N GLY A 218 -9.05 10.46 12.07
CA GLY A 218 -9.39 9.38 13.00
C GLY A 218 -10.10 9.91 14.24
N TYR A 219 -11.16 9.22 14.66
CA TYR A 219 -11.84 9.48 15.93
C TYR A 219 -12.27 8.17 16.60
N THR A 220 -12.74 8.28 17.85
CA THR A 220 -13.27 7.14 18.60
C THR A 220 -14.80 7.12 18.50
N SER A 221 -15.37 6.04 17.98
CA SER A 221 -16.82 5.85 17.90
C SER A 221 -17.45 5.56 19.26
N TYR A 222 -18.80 5.53 19.30
CA TYR A 222 -19.59 5.34 20.52
C TYR A 222 -19.36 3.98 21.21
N ASP A 223 -18.90 2.99 20.47
CA ASP A 223 -18.54 1.65 20.93
C ASP A 223 -17.05 1.52 21.30
N GLY A 224 -16.29 2.63 21.26
CA GLY A 224 -14.89 2.68 21.64
C GLY A 224 -13.90 2.32 20.53
N ASN A 225 -14.38 1.96 19.34
CA ASN A 225 -13.53 1.59 18.21
C ASN A 225 -12.94 2.81 17.49
N SER A 226 -11.90 2.55 16.70
CA SER A 226 -11.32 3.55 15.81
C SER A 226 -12.10 3.60 14.51
N VAL A 227 -12.43 4.81 14.07
CA VAL A 227 -13.04 5.08 12.78
C VAL A 227 -12.20 6.11 12.06
N LEU A 228 -11.98 5.92 10.77
CA LEU A 228 -11.26 6.84 9.91
C LEU A 228 -12.18 7.34 8.81
N THR A 229 -12.22 8.64 8.56
CA THR A 229 -13.01 9.25 7.47
C THR A 229 -12.17 10.26 6.71
N ASP A 230 -12.32 10.35 5.39
CA ASP A 230 -11.69 11.42 4.60
C ASP A 230 -12.41 12.77 4.76
N GLY A 231 -13.60 12.78 5.37
CA GLY A 231 -14.43 13.97 5.59
C GLY A 231 -14.98 14.61 4.33
N LYS A 232 -14.84 13.96 3.16
CA LYS A 232 -15.22 14.52 1.86
C LYS A 232 -16.52 13.91 1.40
N THR A 233 -17.45 14.76 1.00
CA THR A 233 -18.70 14.32 0.41
C THR A 233 -18.47 13.68 -0.96
N TYR A 234 -19.11 12.54 -1.19
CA TYR A 234 -19.29 11.95 -2.51
C TYR A 234 -20.76 11.59 -2.72
N HIS A 235 -21.23 11.63 -3.97
CA HIS A 235 -22.61 11.28 -4.36
C HIS A 235 -23.69 11.81 -3.38
N GLY A 236 -23.66 13.12 -3.10
CA GLY A 236 -24.50 13.75 -2.09
C GLY A 236 -23.77 13.85 -0.75
N ASP A 237 -24.26 13.12 0.25
CA ASP A 237 -23.84 13.27 1.65
C ASP A 237 -22.98 12.09 2.14
N LEU A 238 -22.51 11.20 1.25
CA LEU A 238 -21.71 10.02 1.60
C LEU A 238 -20.24 10.39 1.84
N VAL A 239 -19.51 9.58 2.59
CA VAL A 239 -18.09 9.83 2.95
C VAL A 239 -17.26 8.56 2.86
N ASN A 240 -15.97 8.68 2.55
CA ASN A 240 -15.08 7.52 2.59
C ASN A 240 -14.69 7.26 4.04
N GLU A 241 -15.47 6.41 4.70
CA GLU A 241 -15.27 6.03 6.08
C GLU A 241 -14.93 4.55 6.17
N VAL A 242 -13.94 4.23 6.99
CA VAL A 242 -13.52 2.86 7.27
C VAL A 242 -13.59 2.55 8.76
N TRP A 243 -13.99 1.33 9.07
CA TRP A 243 -14.24 0.82 10.41
C TRP A 243 -13.37 -0.39 10.68
N VAL A 244 -12.89 -0.56 11.92
CA VAL A 244 -12.10 -1.74 12.30
C VAL A 244 -12.86 -3.02 11.93
N LYS A 245 -12.17 -3.92 11.25
CA LYS A 245 -12.66 -5.23 10.83
C LYS A 245 -12.36 -6.25 11.94
N TYR A 246 -13.38 -7.03 12.32
CA TYR A 246 -13.29 -8.09 13.33
C TYR A 246 -13.14 -9.48 12.72
#